data_AF-A0AAQ2C820-F1
#
_entry.id   AF-A0AAQ2C820-F1
#
_cell.length_a   1.000
_cell.length_b   1.000
_cell.length_c   1.000
_cell.angle_alpha   90.00
_cell.angle_beta   90.00
_cell.angle_gamma   90.00
#
_symmetry.space_group_name_H-M   'P 1'
#
loop_
_entity.id
_entity.type
_entity.pdbx_description
1 polymer ?
#
loop_
_entity_poly.entity_id
_entity_poly.type
_entity_poly.pdbx_seq_one_letter_code
_entity_poly.pdbx_strand_id
1 'polypeptide(L)'
;MKPSFIAEREAMGLHFDAIAEAERDIAAAFARRAERVEAARRFGQAVAHNAARVPSARWDAREVAEREFSSELACTIRVPQRSAENLVAESRALAVELLATRAALAAGEISYGTLR
;
A
#
# COMPACT_ATOMS: atom_id res chain seq x y z
N MET A 1 30.40 -26.27 -28.64
CA MET A 1 29.94 -25.04 -29.30
C MET A 1 29.43 -24.11 -28.21
N LYS A 2 30.13 -23.00 -27.92
CA LYS A 2 29.66 -22.02 -26.94
C LYS A 2 28.41 -21.34 -27.51
N PRO A 3 27.36 -21.04 -26.72
CA PRO A 3 26.26 -20.22 -27.20
C PRO A 3 26.86 -18.96 -27.83
N SER A 4 26.32 -18.53 -28.98
CA SER A 4 26.82 -17.34 -29.64
C SER A 4 26.62 -16.15 -28.71
N PHE A 5 27.49 -15.14 -28.80
CA PHE A 5 27.36 -13.90 -28.04
C PHE A 5 25.95 -13.27 -28.14
N ILE A 6 25.25 -13.51 -29.26
CA ILE A 6 23.86 -13.08 -29.47
C ILE A 6 22.91 -13.87 -28.57
N ALA A 7 23.01 -15.21 -28.54
CA ALA A 7 22.16 -16.05 -27.68
C ALA A 7 22.38 -15.76 -26.18
N GLU A 8 23.62 -15.47 -25.77
CA GLU A 8 23.92 -15.06 -24.38
C GLU A 8 23.29 -13.70 -24.04
N ARG A 9 23.31 -12.74 -24.98
CA ARG A 9 22.64 -11.45 -24.80
C ARG A 9 21.12 -11.56 -24.78
N GLU A 10 20.54 -12.40 -25.62
CA GLU A 10 19.09 -12.68 -25.63
C GLU A 10 18.66 -13.30 -24.30
N ALA A 11 19.39 -14.29 -23.79
CA ALA A 11 19.13 -14.90 -22.50
C ALA A 11 19.22 -13.88 -21.33
N MET A 12 20.21 -12.97 -21.38
CA MET A 12 20.31 -11.88 -20.41
C MET A 12 19.13 -10.91 -20.51
N GLY A 13 18.65 -10.62 -21.73
CA GLY A 13 17.45 -9.80 -21.96
C GLY A 13 16.22 -10.37 -21.28
N LEU A 14 16.00 -11.68 -21.40
CA LEU A 14 14.90 -12.38 -20.73
C LEU A 14 14.94 -12.23 -19.21
N HIS A 15 16.13 -12.19 -18.59
CA HIS A 15 16.25 -11.93 -17.15
C HIS A 15 15.83 -10.51 -16.78
N PHE A 16 16.21 -9.51 -17.57
CA PHE A 16 15.78 -8.13 -17.34
C PHE A 16 14.28 -7.94 -17.54
N ASP A 17 13.69 -8.60 -18.54
CA ASP A 17 12.24 -8.57 -18.77
C ASP A 17 11.48 -9.19 -17.59
N ALA A 18 11.96 -10.31 -17.05
CA ALA A 18 11.39 -10.93 -15.85
C ALA A 18 11.51 -10.05 -14.60
N ILE A 19 12.63 -9.33 -14.44
CA ILE A 19 12.80 -8.34 -13.36
C ILE A 19 11.80 -7.19 -13.52
N ALA A 20 11.65 -6.65 -14.74
CA ALA A 20 10.71 -5.58 -15.02
C ALA A 20 9.26 -6.01 -14.77
N GLU A 21 8.91 -7.26 -15.10
CA GLU A 21 7.60 -7.85 -14.78
C GLU A 21 7.37 -7.93 -13.27
N ALA A 22 8.35 -8.41 -12.50
CA ALA A 22 8.25 -8.47 -11.04
C ALA A 22 8.08 -7.07 -10.41
N GLU A 23 8.78 -6.06 -10.92
CA GLU A 23 8.62 -4.67 -10.46
C GLU A 23 7.20 -4.13 -10.75
N ARG A 24 6.61 -4.46 -11.90
CA ARG A 24 5.21 -4.12 -12.21
C ARG A 24 4.23 -4.81 -11.27
N ASP A 25 4.45 -6.08 -10.94
CA ASP A 25 3.63 -6.81 -9.98
C ASP A 25 3.70 -6.20 -8.58
N ILE A 26 4.89 -5.77 -8.15
CA ILE A 26 5.11 -5.05 -6.90
C ILE A 26 4.37 -3.70 -6.90
N ALA A 27 4.49 -2.91 -7.97
CA ALA A 27 3.78 -1.63 -8.12
C ALA A 27 2.25 -1.82 -8.02
N ALA A 28 1.72 -2.83 -8.71
CA ALA A 28 0.30 -3.15 -8.65
C ALA A 28 -0.12 -3.64 -7.25
N ALA A 29 0.75 -4.38 -6.55
CA ALA A 29 0.51 -4.78 -5.17
C ALA A 29 0.45 -3.58 -4.22
N PHE A 30 1.29 -2.55 -4.41
CA PHE A 30 1.21 -1.31 -3.65
C PHE A 30 -0.11 -0.57 -3.86
N ALA A 31 -0.58 -0.45 -5.10
CA ALA A 31 -1.87 0.15 -5.40
C ALA A 31 -3.02 -0.58 -4.70
N ARG A 32 -3.05 -1.93 -4.78
CA ARG A 32 -4.05 -2.76 -4.09
C ARG A 32 -3.97 -2.64 -2.57
N ARG A 33 -2.76 -2.54 -2.01
CA ARG A 33 -2.57 -2.37 -0.56
C ARG A 33 -3.16 -1.03 -0.11
N ALA A 34 -2.90 0.04 -0.84
CA ALA A 34 -3.42 1.37 -0.50
C ALA A 34 -4.97 1.38 -0.45
N GLU A 35 -5.63 0.77 -1.43
CA GLU A 35 -7.09 0.65 -1.44
C GLU A 35 -7.62 -0.14 -0.23
N ARG A 36 -7.00 -1.29 0.08
CA ARG A 36 -7.44 -2.14 1.20
C ARG A 36 -7.24 -1.47 2.54
N VAL A 37 -6.11 -0.79 2.74
CA VAL A 37 -5.83 -0.04 3.97
C VAL A 37 -6.85 1.07 4.15
N GLU A 38 -7.12 1.87 3.10
CA GLU A 38 -8.11 2.95 3.21
C GLU A 38 -9.54 2.41 3.44
N ALA A 39 -9.93 1.32 2.77
CA ALA A 39 -11.23 0.70 2.98
C ALA A 39 -11.41 0.18 4.41
N ALA A 40 -10.40 -0.52 4.94
CA ALA A 40 -10.42 -1.02 6.32
C ALA A 40 -10.45 0.12 7.34
N ARG A 41 -9.67 1.18 7.12
CA ARG A 41 -9.67 2.38 7.97
C ARG A 41 -11.04 3.04 8.01
N ARG A 42 -11.70 3.23 6.85
CA ARG A 42 -13.06 3.80 6.77
C ARG A 42 -14.08 2.94 7.48
N PHE A 43 -13.98 1.62 7.33
CA PHE A 43 -14.85 0.68 8.03
C PHE A 43 -14.70 0.82 9.55
N GLY A 44 -13.47 0.81 10.08
CA GLY A 44 -13.21 1.01 11.50
C GLY A 44 -13.74 2.34 12.03
N GLN A 45 -13.56 3.43 11.27
CA GLN A 45 -14.12 4.74 11.65
C GLN A 45 -15.64 4.77 11.68
N ALA A 46 -16.31 4.11 10.73
CA ALA A 46 -17.77 4.02 10.72
C ALA A 46 -18.30 3.25 11.94
N VAL A 47 -17.64 2.13 12.30
CA VAL A 47 -17.97 1.35 13.50
C VAL A 47 -17.80 2.19 14.77
N ALA A 48 -16.67 2.89 14.89
CA ALA A 48 -16.39 3.75 16.05
C ALA A 48 -17.36 4.92 16.16
N HIS A 49 -17.70 5.58 15.04
CA HIS A 49 -18.68 6.67 15.02
C HIS A 49 -20.06 6.21 15.51
N ASN A 50 -20.48 4.99 15.15
CA ASN A 50 -21.73 4.42 15.63
C ASN A 50 -21.69 4.10 17.13
N ALA A 51 -20.55 3.62 17.66
CA ALA A 51 -20.35 3.33 19.07
C ALA A 51 -20.23 4.60 19.94
N ALA A 52 -19.66 5.69 19.41
CA ALA A 52 -19.48 6.98 20.09
C ALA A 52 -20.78 7.73 20.40
N ARG A 53 -21.91 7.29 19.86
CA ARG A 53 -23.25 7.82 20.18
C ARG A 53 -23.69 7.47 21.62
N VAL A 54 -22.85 6.77 22.39
CA VAL A 54 -23.05 6.48 23.82
C VAL A 54 -22.39 7.59 24.67
N PRO A 55 -23.11 8.27 25.60
CA PRO A 55 -22.71 9.58 26.15
C PRO A 55 -21.52 9.64 27.13
N SER A 56 -20.60 8.67 27.16
CA SER A 56 -19.57 8.56 28.22
C SER A 56 -18.12 8.46 27.75
N ALA A 57 -17.84 8.64 26.45
CA ALA A 57 -16.47 8.57 25.95
C ALA A 57 -15.69 9.88 26.25
N ARG A 58 -14.62 9.76 27.05
CA ARG A 58 -13.72 10.87 27.43
C ARG A 58 -12.76 11.29 26.30
N TRP A 59 -12.61 10.45 25.27
CA TRP A 59 -11.70 10.66 24.14
C TRP A 59 -12.48 10.73 22.82
N ASP A 60 -11.94 11.46 21.84
CA ASP A 60 -12.50 11.49 20.48
C ASP A 60 -12.46 10.08 19.91
N ALA A 61 -13.64 9.48 19.72
CA ALA A 61 -13.78 8.12 19.22
C ALA A 61 -13.11 7.93 17.85
N ARG A 62 -12.97 9.00 17.05
CA ARG A 62 -12.23 8.95 15.80
C ARG A 62 -10.73 8.79 16.04
N GLU A 63 -10.17 9.55 16.98
CA GLU A 63 -8.75 9.46 17.33
C GLU A 63 -8.41 8.08 17.90
N VAL A 64 -9.28 7.53 18.76
CA VAL A 64 -9.13 6.19 19.31
C VAL A 64 -9.14 5.14 18.18
N ALA A 65 -10.12 5.22 17.27
CA ALA A 65 -10.21 4.30 16.14
C ALA A 65 -9.01 4.38 15.19
N GLU A 66 -8.46 5.58 14.96
CA GLU A 66 -7.26 5.75 14.13
C GLU A 66 -6.02 5.10 14.77
N ARG A 67 -5.87 5.21 16.10
CA ARG A 67 -4.76 4.58 16.84
C ARG A 67 -4.89 3.07 16.90
N GLU A 68 -6.07 2.57 17.22
CA GLU A 68 -6.36 1.13 17.26
C GLU A 68 -6.11 0.49 15.90
N PHE A 69 -6.62 1.10 14.83
CA PHE A 69 -6.39 0.61 13.47
C PHE A 69 -4.90 0.56 13.11
N SER A 70 -4.15 1.62 13.43
CA SER A 70 -2.70 1.66 13.12
C SER A 70 -1.93 0.61 13.92
N SER A 71 -2.31 0.37 15.17
CA SER A 71 -1.72 -0.66 16.03
C SER A 71 -2.02 -2.08 15.53
N GLU A 72 -3.28 -2.36 15.20
CA GLU A 72 -3.68 -3.64 14.65
C GLU A 72 -3.02 -3.91 13.29
N LEU A 73 -2.92 -2.89 12.44
CA LEU A 73 -2.21 -2.98 11.15
C LEU A 73 -0.72 -3.29 11.37
N ALA A 74 -0.05 -2.59 12.31
CA ALA A 74 1.35 -2.83 12.64
C ALA A 74 1.60 -4.28 13.08
N CYS A 75 0.75 -4.81 13.96
CA CYS A 75 0.81 -6.20 14.40
C CYS A 75 0.56 -7.18 13.24
N THR A 76 -0.44 -6.91 12.41
CA THR A 76 -0.84 -7.77 11.29
C THR A 76 0.30 -7.95 10.27
N ILE A 77 0.94 -6.86 9.88
CA ILE A 77 2.02 -6.89 8.87
C ILE A 77 3.42 -6.95 9.47
N ARG A 78 3.53 -7.03 10.81
CA ARG A 78 4.78 -7.18 11.57
C ARG A 78 5.80 -6.06 11.29
N VAL A 79 5.36 -4.81 11.43
CA VAL A 79 6.21 -3.61 11.27
C VAL A 79 6.13 -2.73 12.52
N PRO A 80 7.09 -1.80 12.72
CA PRO A 80 6.98 -0.79 13.76
C PRO A 80 5.72 0.07 13.62
N GLN A 81 5.16 0.50 14.75
CA GLN A 81 3.96 1.37 14.80
C GLN A 81 4.06 2.57 13.85
N ARG A 82 5.18 3.29 13.90
CA ARG A 82 5.43 4.45 13.04
C ARG A 82 5.40 4.12 11.55
N SER A 83 5.85 2.92 11.18
CA SER A 83 5.79 2.46 9.78
C SER A 83 4.36 2.17 9.35
N ALA A 84 3.52 1.62 10.24
CA ALA A 84 2.11 1.43 9.97
C ALA A 84 1.37 2.77 9.85
N GLU A 85 1.63 3.74 10.74
CA GLU A 85 1.05 5.09 10.66
C GLU A 85 1.38 5.79 9.33
N ASN A 86 2.65 5.75 8.91
CA ASN A 86 3.08 6.27 7.61
C ASN A 86 2.35 5.54 6.47
N LEU A 87 2.25 4.21 6.53
CA LEU A 87 1.52 3.42 5.53
C LEU A 87 0.04 3.83 5.47
N VAL A 88 -0.61 4.08 6.59
CA VAL A 88 -2.01 4.54 6.62
C VAL A 88 -2.14 5.90 5.95
N ALA A 89 -1.24 6.84 6.25
CA ALA A 89 -1.24 8.17 5.64
C ALA A 89 -1.00 8.11 4.12
N GLU A 90 0.02 7.36 3.68
CA GLU A 90 0.34 7.15 2.26
C GLU A 90 -0.80 6.45 1.51
N SER A 91 -1.41 5.43 2.14
CA SER A 91 -2.54 4.70 1.57
C SER A 91 -3.76 5.60 1.37
N ARG A 92 -4.04 6.48 2.34
CA ARG A 92 -5.11 7.47 2.22
C ARG A 92 -4.84 8.43 1.07
N ALA A 93 -3.62 8.97 0.98
CA ALA A 93 -3.25 9.88 -0.11
C ALA A 93 -3.45 9.19 -1.47
N LEU A 94 -2.96 7.96 -1.66
CA LEU A 94 -3.14 7.19 -2.90
C LEU A 94 -4.59 6.84 -3.21
N ALA A 95 -5.40 6.54 -2.20
CA ALA A 95 -6.78 6.11 -2.38
C ALA A 95 -7.78 7.27 -2.56
N VAL A 96 -7.41 8.50 -2.17
CA VAL A 96 -8.34 9.64 -2.15
C VAL A 96 -7.84 10.83 -2.97
N GLU A 97 -6.56 11.17 -2.85
CA GLU A 97 -5.99 12.41 -3.37
C GLU A 97 -5.21 12.17 -4.68
N LEU A 98 -4.52 11.03 -4.78
CA LEU A 98 -3.59 10.69 -5.86
C LEU A 98 -4.12 9.52 -6.71
N LEU A 99 -5.37 9.61 -7.14
CA LEU A 99 -6.03 8.53 -7.90
C LEU A 99 -5.31 8.19 -9.21
N ALA A 100 -4.82 9.19 -9.93
CA ALA A 100 -4.07 8.99 -11.17
C ALA A 100 -2.75 8.25 -10.90
N THR A 101 -2.04 8.63 -9.85
CA THR A 101 -0.81 7.96 -9.40
C THR A 101 -1.07 6.52 -9.03
N ARG A 102 -2.15 6.25 -8.30
CA ARG A 102 -2.55 4.88 -7.94
C ARG A 102 -2.92 4.05 -9.18
N ALA A 103 -3.58 4.65 -10.17
CA ALA A 103 -3.88 3.99 -11.44
C ALA A 103 -2.60 3.64 -12.21
N ALA A 104 -1.64 4.56 -12.26
CA ALA A 104 -0.33 4.33 -12.89
C ALA A 104 0.47 3.23 -12.17
N LEU A 105 0.44 3.18 -10.84
CA LEU A 105 1.01 2.07 -10.05
C LEU A 105 0.31 0.74 -10.37
N ALA A 106 -1.02 0.74 -10.47
CA ALA A 106 -1.80 -0.45 -10.79
C ALA A 106 -1.51 -0.99 -12.20
N ALA A 107 -1.21 -0.09 -13.15
CA ALA A 107 -0.77 -0.42 -14.50
C ALA A 107 0.72 -0.79 -14.60
N GLY A 108 1.50 -0.61 -13.51
CA GLY A 108 2.95 -0.83 -13.51
C GLY A 108 3.73 0.20 -14.34
N GLU A 109 3.12 1.35 -14.63
CA GLU A 109 3.75 2.45 -15.39
C GLU A 109 4.78 3.21 -14.56
N ILE A 110 4.61 3.21 -13.24
CA ILE A 110 5.52 3.83 -12.26
C ILE A 110 5.79 2.87 -11.11
N SER A 111 6.93 3.05 -10.43
CA SER A 111 7.28 2.31 -9.21
C SER A 111 7.02 3.13 -7.94
N TYR A 112 6.84 2.45 -6.82
CA TYR A 112 6.53 3.10 -5.53
C TYR A 112 7.64 4.02 -5.04
N GLY A 113 8.91 3.70 -5.36
CA GLY A 113 10.08 4.49 -4.95
C GLY A 113 10.16 5.88 -5.60
N THR A 114 9.46 6.10 -6.70
CA THR A 114 9.42 7.39 -7.43
C THR A 114 8.44 8.39 -6.79
N LEU A 115 7.63 7.97 -5.80
CA LEU A 115 6.61 8.82 -5.16
C LEU A 115 7.12 9.68 -4.00
N ARG A 116 8.43 9.70 -3.75
CA ARG A 116 9.04 10.39 -2.60
C ARG A 116 9.69 11.70 -2.97
#